data_AF-R5LIY4-F1
#
_entry.id   AF-R5LIY4-F1
#
_cell.length_a   1.000
_cell.length_b   1.000
_cell.length_c   1.000
_cell.angle_alpha   90.00
_cell.angle_beta   90.00
_cell.angle_gamma   90.00
#
_symmetry.space_group_name_H-M   'P 1'
#
loop_
_entity.id
_entity.type
_entity.pdbx_description
1 polymer ?
#
loop_
_entity_poly.entity_id
_entity_poly.type
_entity_poly.pdbx_seq_one_letter_code
_entity_poly.pdbx_strand_id
1 'polypeptide(L)'
;MYQSADYTKSYSVGDTYNPTNKTKGIKGKNVIITGAGTYTVSLDFTECGAAKGVAFSALGISNGEDLFPGYTISIDKILINNSPYQLNGKEFTTSDDKHCTRVNLYNAWVNDLSKEARTPDGDFTDCSAQIMDISDKTSVSNISITFTVHEP
;
A
#
# COMPACT_ATOMS: atom_id res chain seq x y z
N MET A 1 2.43 4.14 -1.65
CA MET A 1 2.50 5.34 -0.79
C MET A 1 3.13 4.94 0.52
N TYR A 2 3.97 5.78 1.13
CA TYR A 2 4.67 5.42 2.37
C TYR A 2 5.07 6.67 3.16
N GLN A 3 4.89 6.64 4.48
CA GLN A 3 5.39 7.60 5.45
C GLN A 3 6.01 6.84 6.63
N SER A 4 7.29 7.10 6.93
CA SER A 4 7.94 6.55 8.12
C SER A 4 7.30 7.08 9.41
N ALA A 5 7.38 6.31 10.49
CA ALA A 5 6.83 6.65 11.80
C ALA A 5 7.43 7.94 12.38
N ASP A 6 8.68 8.24 12.05
CA ASP A 6 9.37 9.48 12.44
C ASP A 6 9.15 10.65 11.46
N TYR A 7 8.29 10.46 10.46
CA TYR A 7 7.96 11.43 9.41
C TYR A 7 9.12 11.92 8.53
N THR A 8 10.29 11.28 8.60
CA THR A 8 11.49 11.72 7.84
C THR A 8 11.56 11.15 6.43
N LYS A 9 10.90 10.02 6.14
CA LYS A 9 10.87 9.35 4.84
C LYS A 9 9.45 9.29 4.30
N SER A 10 9.22 9.90 3.16
CA SER A 10 7.92 9.89 2.49
C SER A 10 8.03 9.56 1.01
N TYR A 11 7.06 8.82 0.49
CA TYR A 11 6.90 8.54 -0.93
C TYR A 11 5.42 8.63 -1.29
N SER A 12 5.04 9.64 -2.05
CA SER A 12 3.68 9.86 -2.55
C SER A 12 2.64 9.74 -1.43
N VAL A 13 2.65 10.66 -0.46
CA VAL A 13 1.72 10.65 0.69
C VAL A 13 0.57 11.61 0.44
N GLY A 14 -0.63 11.23 0.89
CA GLY A 14 -1.88 11.97 0.71
C GLY A 14 -2.86 11.23 -0.19
N ASP A 15 -3.90 11.95 -0.62
CA ASP A 15 -5.00 11.35 -1.39
C ASP A 15 -4.64 11.16 -2.86
N THR A 16 -3.83 12.06 -3.41
CA THR A 16 -3.38 11.99 -4.80
C THR A 16 -2.05 11.28 -4.93
N TYR A 17 -1.99 10.26 -5.79
CA TYR A 17 -0.73 9.60 -6.14
C TYR A 17 0.19 10.55 -6.93
N ASN A 18 1.36 10.85 -6.37
CA ASN A 18 2.41 11.62 -7.02
C ASN A 18 3.79 11.01 -6.69
N PRO A 19 4.35 10.16 -7.57
CA PRO A 19 5.62 9.46 -7.32
C PRO A 19 6.85 10.38 -7.38
N THR A 20 6.67 11.64 -7.80
CA THR A 20 7.74 12.66 -7.77
C THR A 20 7.83 13.34 -6.40
N ASN A 21 6.74 13.34 -5.62
CA ASN A 21 6.72 13.81 -4.25
C ASN A 21 7.29 12.73 -3.32
N LYS A 22 8.60 12.78 -3.09
CA LYS A 22 9.31 11.81 -2.26
C LYS A 22 10.55 12.39 -1.60
N THR A 23 10.97 11.80 -0.49
CA THR A 23 12.28 12.06 0.09
C THR A 23 13.39 11.69 -0.91
N LYS A 24 14.39 12.58 -1.04
CA LYS A 24 15.57 12.35 -1.88
C LYS A 24 16.25 11.03 -1.51
N GLY A 25 16.60 10.22 -2.52
CA GLY A 25 17.24 8.92 -2.36
C GLY A 25 16.27 7.73 -2.33
N ILE A 26 14.97 7.94 -2.11
CA ILE A 26 14.01 6.84 -2.22
C ILE A 26 13.88 6.41 -3.69
N LYS A 27 14.08 5.12 -3.94
CA LYS A 27 13.86 4.50 -5.26
C LYS A 27 12.58 3.70 -5.23
N GLY A 28 11.61 4.09 -6.04
CA GLY A 28 10.38 3.32 -6.24
C GLY A 28 10.45 2.51 -7.53
N LYS A 29 10.12 1.23 -7.45
CA LYS A 29 9.81 0.39 -8.61
C LYS A 29 8.29 0.32 -8.75
N ASN A 30 7.75 1.16 -9.63
CA ASN A 30 6.33 1.11 -10.00
C ASN A 30 6.12 0.16 -11.18
N VAL A 31 4.86 -0.19 -11.44
CA VAL A 31 4.44 -1.02 -12.57
C VAL A 31 3.19 -0.40 -13.19
N ILE A 32 3.02 -0.59 -14.51
CA ILE A 32 1.80 -0.20 -15.22
C ILE A 32 0.80 -1.34 -15.10
N ILE A 33 -0.38 -1.03 -14.59
CA ILE A 33 -1.50 -1.98 -14.53
C ILE A 33 -2.23 -1.92 -15.85
N THR A 34 -2.38 -3.08 -16.50
CA THR A 34 -3.03 -3.21 -17.82
C THR A 34 -4.33 -4.02 -17.76
N GLY A 35 -4.72 -4.48 -16.56
CA GLY A 35 -5.88 -5.33 -16.31
C GLY A 35 -5.66 -6.21 -15.09
N ALA A 36 -6.44 -7.29 -14.99
CA ALA A 36 -6.25 -8.30 -13.96
C ALA A 36 -4.92 -9.05 -14.11
N GLY A 37 -4.36 -9.48 -12.99
CA GLY A 37 -3.08 -10.19 -12.95
C GLY A 37 -2.28 -9.90 -11.69
N THR A 38 -1.14 -10.59 -11.57
CA THR A 38 -0.23 -10.45 -10.43
C THR A 38 0.91 -9.49 -10.76
N TYR A 39 1.15 -8.55 -9.87
CA TYR A 39 2.10 -7.46 -10.03
C TYR A 39 3.02 -7.36 -8.81
N THR A 40 4.14 -6.66 -8.95
CA THR A 40 5.05 -6.39 -7.81
C THR A 40 5.62 -5.00 -7.90
N VAL A 41 5.53 -4.27 -6.79
CA VAL A 41 6.11 -2.94 -6.59
C VAL A 41 7.03 -2.94 -5.38
N SER A 42 7.96 -2.00 -5.33
CA SER A 42 8.85 -1.86 -4.18
C SER A 42 9.30 -0.43 -3.92
N LEU A 43 9.72 -0.17 -2.68
CA LEU A 43 10.48 1.01 -2.28
C LEU A 43 11.80 0.56 -1.67
N ASP A 44 12.87 1.23 -2.08
CA ASP A 44 14.21 1.09 -1.54
C ASP A 44 14.64 2.41 -0.90
N PHE A 45 15.00 2.33 0.38
CA PHE A 45 15.39 3.45 1.23
C PHE A 45 16.90 3.55 1.44
N THR A 46 17.70 2.62 0.91
CA THR A 46 19.13 2.48 1.22
C THR A 46 19.96 3.74 0.94
N GLU A 47 19.66 4.46 -0.14
CA GLU A 47 20.35 5.74 -0.48
C GLU A 47 19.94 6.92 0.41
N CYS A 48 18.92 6.76 1.24
CA CYS A 48 18.51 7.74 2.23
C CYS A 48 18.63 7.21 3.68
N GLY A 49 19.39 6.13 3.86
CA GLY A 49 19.58 5.41 5.12
C GLY A 49 18.58 4.25 5.23
N ALA A 50 17.55 4.45 6.05
CA ALA A 50 16.40 3.55 6.19
C ALA A 50 15.20 4.37 6.68
N ALA A 51 13.99 3.86 6.48
CA ALA A 51 12.81 4.36 7.17
C ALA A 51 12.73 3.76 8.58
N LYS A 52 12.15 4.50 9.52
CA LYS A 52 11.83 4.01 10.87
C LYS A 52 10.36 3.70 10.96
N GLY A 53 10.00 2.43 11.06
CA GLY A 53 8.61 1.98 11.14
C GLY A 53 7.70 2.55 10.06
N VAL A 54 6.40 2.51 10.31
CA VAL A 54 5.38 3.02 9.39
C VAL A 54 4.37 3.86 10.17
N ALA A 55 4.18 5.12 9.77
CA ALA A 55 3.02 5.92 10.19
C ALA A 55 1.86 5.77 9.18
N PHE A 56 2.19 5.59 7.90
CA PHE A 56 1.23 5.37 6.83
C PHE A 56 1.84 4.54 5.72
N SER A 57 1.08 3.59 5.18
CA SER A 57 1.44 2.88 3.95
C SER A 57 0.18 2.42 3.23
N ALA A 58 0.18 2.59 1.92
CA ALA A 58 -0.90 2.12 1.06
C ALA A 58 -0.35 1.69 -0.30
N LEU A 59 -0.94 0.64 -0.87
CA LEU A 59 -0.83 0.34 -2.28
C LEU A 59 -1.90 1.16 -3.01
N GLY A 60 -1.48 1.92 -4.03
CA GLY A 60 -2.38 2.75 -4.82
C GLY A 60 -2.16 2.51 -6.31
N ILE A 61 -3.26 2.37 -7.05
CA ILE A 61 -3.28 2.35 -8.51
C ILE A 61 -3.83 3.69 -8.98
N SER A 62 -2.96 4.50 -9.59
CA SER A 62 -3.36 5.80 -10.17
C SER A 62 -4.41 5.59 -11.25
N ASN A 63 -5.51 6.35 -11.19
CA ASN A 63 -6.66 6.25 -12.12
C ASN A 63 -7.29 4.84 -12.17
N GLY A 64 -7.11 4.04 -11.12
CA GLY A 64 -7.64 2.68 -11.04
C GLY A 64 -9.16 2.64 -11.12
N GLU A 65 -9.87 3.56 -10.44
CA GLU A 65 -11.33 3.61 -10.50
C GLU A 65 -11.83 4.12 -11.86
N ASP A 66 -11.06 4.97 -12.54
CA ASP A 66 -11.42 5.51 -13.85
C ASP A 66 -11.26 4.46 -14.97
N LEU A 67 -10.19 3.66 -14.92
CA LEU A 67 -9.82 2.72 -15.97
C LEU A 67 -10.31 1.29 -15.69
N PHE A 68 -10.44 0.91 -14.42
CA PHE A 68 -10.80 -0.42 -13.96
C PHE A 68 -11.87 -0.35 -12.85
N PRO A 69 -13.04 0.28 -13.11
CA PRO A 69 -14.06 0.47 -12.09
C PRO A 69 -14.53 -0.86 -11.50
N GLY A 70 -14.61 -0.92 -10.17
CA GLY A 70 -15.09 -2.09 -9.43
C GLY A 70 -14.04 -3.19 -9.20
N TYR A 71 -12.85 -3.09 -9.80
CA TYR A 71 -11.79 -4.06 -9.57
C TYR A 71 -11.38 -4.12 -8.10
N THR A 72 -10.87 -5.29 -7.69
CA THR A 72 -10.37 -5.53 -6.32
C THR A 72 -8.91 -5.96 -6.35
N ILE A 73 -8.26 -5.87 -5.20
CA ILE A 73 -6.84 -6.19 -5.01
C ILE A 73 -6.70 -7.14 -3.83
N SER A 74 -5.92 -8.20 -4.02
CA SER A 74 -5.43 -9.07 -2.95
C SER A 74 -3.94 -8.85 -2.71
N ILE A 75 -3.50 -8.92 -1.45
CA ILE A 75 -2.09 -8.85 -1.09
C ILE A 75 -1.52 -10.26 -0.98
N ASP A 76 -0.76 -10.69 -1.98
CA ASP A 76 -0.19 -12.04 -2.02
C ASP A 76 1.00 -12.19 -1.07
N LYS A 77 1.85 -11.15 -1.00
CA LYS A 77 3.09 -11.18 -0.21
C LYS A 77 3.63 -9.79 0.06
N ILE A 78 4.05 -9.56 1.30
CA ILE A 78 4.88 -8.41 1.68
C ILE A 78 6.26 -8.91 2.11
N LEU A 79 7.31 -8.26 1.62
CA LEU A 79 8.67 -8.41 2.11
C LEU A 79 9.12 -7.12 2.77
N ILE A 80 9.63 -7.21 4.00
CA ILE A 80 10.30 -6.13 4.72
C ILE A 80 11.75 -6.52 4.87
N ASN A 81 12.67 -5.71 4.38
CA ASN A 81 14.11 -6.02 4.35
C ASN A 81 14.41 -7.39 3.71
N ASN A 82 13.69 -7.72 2.62
CA ASN A 82 13.73 -9.03 1.94
C ASN A 82 13.23 -10.23 2.76
N SER A 83 12.69 -10.03 3.96
CA SER A 83 12.08 -11.10 4.77
C SER A 83 10.54 -11.06 4.67
N PRO A 84 9.87 -12.22 4.56
CA PRO A 84 8.40 -12.27 4.57
C PRO A 84 7.81 -11.61 5.82
N TYR A 85 6.77 -10.82 5.62
CA TYR A 85 5.96 -10.23 6.68
C TYR A 85 4.61 -10.97 6.77
N GLN A 86 4.19 -11.30 7.99
CA GLN A 86 2.89 -11.92 8.24
C GLN A 86 1.85 -10.83 8.48
N LEU A 87 0.79 -10.81 7.67
CA LEU A 87 -0.29 -9.82 7.77
C LEU A 87 -1.05 -9.96 9.10
N ASN A 88 -1.44 -8.82 9.66
CA ASN A 88 -2.29 -8.71 10.85
C ASN A 88 -3.74 -8.37 10.45
N GLY A 89 -4.46 -9.35 9.92
CA GLY A 89 -5.80 -9.19 9.38
C GLY A 89 -5.83 -9.24 7.85
N LYS A 90 -6.99 -8.90 7.29
CA LYS A 90 -7.30 -8.99 5.86
C LYS A 90 -7.32 -7.61 5.22
N GLU A 91 -6.79 -7.49 4.01
CA GLU A 91 -6.89 -6.27 3.22
C GLU A 91 -8.33 -6.00 2.76
N PHE A 92 -8.57 -4.75 2.34
CA PHE A 92 -9.74 -4.41 1.54
C PHE A 92 -9.35 -3.34 0.52
N THR A 93 -10.02 -3.37 -0.63
CA THR A 93 -9.90 -2.37 -1.69
C THR A 93 -10.89 -1.24 -1.44
N THR A 94 -10.50 0.01 -1.64
CA THR A 94 -11.35 1.19 -1.49
C THR A 94 -10.86 2.34 -2.38
N SER A 95 -11.53 3.48 -2.35
CA SER A 95 -11.06 4.73 -2.92
C SER A 95 -11.42 5.89 -1.99
N ASP A 96 -10.57 6.91 -1.93
CA ASP A 96 -10.81 8.13 -1.15
C ASP A 96 -11.20 9.31 -2.06
N ASP A 97 -10.64 9.36 -3.27
CA ASP A 97 -10.83 10.43 -4.26
C ASP A 97 -11.69 10.01 -5.46
N LYS A 98 -12.14 8.75 -5.49
CA LYS A 98 -12.89 8.12 -6.60
C LYS A 98 -12.13 7.96 -7.91
N HIS A 99 -10.82 8.19 -7.90
CA HIS A 99 -9.94 8.04 -9.05
C HIS A 99 -8.86 6.99 -8.79
N CYS A 100 -8.22 7.05 -7.62
CA CYS A 100 -7.23 6.08 -7.18
C CYS A 100 -7.89 4.89 -6.47
N THR A 101 -7.64 3.69 -6.98
CA THR A 101 -7.92 2.46 -6.23
C THR A 101 -6.83 2.25 -5.18
N ARG A 102 -7.22 1.97 -3.94
CA ARG A 102 -6.32 1.90 -2.79
C ARG A 102 -6.54 0.66 -1.93
N VAL A 103 -5.45 0.11 -1.42
CA VAL A 103 -5.42 -0.82 -0.29
C VAL A 103 -4.54 -0.20 0.80
N ASN A 104 -5.12 0.09 1.96
CA ASN A 104 -4.34 0.53 3.13
C ASN A 104 -3.57 -0.67 3.69
N LEU A 105 -2.26 -0.54 3.81
CA LEU A 105 -1.41 -1.53 4.48
C LEU A 105 -1.25 -1.15 5.95
N TYR A 106 -1.10 0.16 6.21
CA TYR A 106 -1.16 0.72 7.55
C TYR A 106 -1.71 2.15 7.50
N ASN A 107 -2.81 2.39 8.20
CA ASN A 107 -3.41 3.70 8.38
C ASN A 107 -4.05 3.77 9.76
N ALA A 108 -3.34 4.39 10.72
CA ALA A 108 -3.80 4.52 12.10
C ALA A 108 -5.05 5.43 12.26
N TRP A 109 -5.39 6.21 11.24
CA TRP A 109 -6.56 7.10 11.24
C TRP A 109 -7.83 6.42 10.73
N VAL A 110 -7.73 5.19 10.21
CA VAL A 110 -8.86 4.40 9.73
C VAL A 110 -9.05 3.19 10.65
N ASN A 111 -10.13 3.22 11.42
CA ASN A 111 -10.52 2.14 12.35
C ASN A 111 -11.80 1.42 11.89
N ASP A 112 -12.56 2.02 10.98
CA ASP A 112 -13.79 1.47 10.43
C ASP A 112 -13.64 1.23 8.93
N LEU A 113 -14.37 0.25 8.41
CA LEU A 113 -14.41 0.00 6.97
C LEU A 113 -15.10 1.14 6.23
N SER A 114 -14.52 1.53 5.09
CA SER A 114 -15.16 2.45 4.16
C SER A 114 -16.46 1.85 3.63
N LYS A 115 -17.46 2.70 3.35
CA LYS A 115 -18.68 2.28 2.65
C LYS A 115 -18.40 1.76 1.23
N GLU A 116 -17.26 2.14 0.67
CA GLU A 116 -16.79 1.72 -0.64
C GLU A 116 -15.79 0.55 -0.56
N ALA A 117 -15.62 -0.05 0.63
CA ALA A 117 -14.76 -1.21 0.81
C ALA A 117 -15.25 -2.40 -0.02
N ARG A 118 -14.31 -3.08 -0.67
CA ARG A 118 -14.54 -4.27 -1.50
C ARG A 118 -13.46 -5.30 -1.22
N THR A 119 -13.83 -6.57 -1.20
CA THR A 119 -12.91 -7.70 -1.23
C THR A 119 -13.26 -8.60 -2.42
N PRO A 120 -12.31 -9.37 -2.96
CA PRO A 120 -12.58 -10.27 -4.08
C PRO A 120 -13.66 -11.33 -3.78
N ASP A 121 -13.83 -11.70 -2.52
CA ASP A 121 -14.77 -12.73 -2.06
C ASP A 121 -16.04 -12.17 -1.40
N GLY A 122 -16.14 -10.84 -1.26
CA GLY A 122 -17.24 -10.17 -0.56
C GLY A 122 -17.26 -10.38 0.97
N ASP A 123 -16.27 -11.07 1.53
CA ASP A 123 -16.15 -11.28 2.97
C ASP A 123 -15.29 -10.18 3.63
N PHE A 124 -15.90 -9.43 4.55
CA PHE A 124 -15.25 -8.36 5.30
C PHE A 124 -14.73 -8.79 6.67
N THR A 125 -14.81 -10.09 7.01
CA THR A 125 -14.27 -10.62 8.26
C THR A 125 -12.78 -10.31 8.38
N ASP A 126 -12.38 -9.79 9.53
CA ASP A 126 -11.01 -9.37 9.85
C ASP A 126 -10.38 -8.32 8.92
N CYS A 127 -11.19 -7.66 8.08
CA CYS A 127 -10.69 -6.58 7.23
C CYS A 127 -10.20 -5.41 8.09
N SER A 128 -9.01 -4.89 7.78
CA SER A 128 -8.37 -3.82 8.52
C SER A 128 -7.56 -2.91 7.60
N ALA A 129 -7.45 -1.64 7.97
CA ALA A 129 -6.52 -0.72 7.33
C ALA A 129 -5.09 -0.80 7.92
N GLN A 130 -4.88 -1.73 8.87
CA GLN A 130 -3.68 -1.85 9.70
C GLN A 130 -3.05 -3.25 9.62
N ILE A 131 -3.11 -3.89 8.44
CA ILE A 131 -2.60 -5.25 8.21
C ILE A 131 -1.07 -5.36 8.23
N MET A 132 -0.35 -4.24 8.21
CA MET A 132 1.10 -4.14 8.22
C MET A 132 1.58 -3.16 9.30
N ASP A 133 1.43 -3.54 10.56
CA ASP A 133 1.95 -2.77 11.70
C ASP A 133 3.46 -2.99 11.87
N ILE A 134 4.23 -1.91 11.68
CA ILE A 134 5.69 -1.90 11.82
C ILE A 134 6.07 -0.73 12.73
N SER A 135 6.49 -1.06 13.96
CA SER A 135 6.88 -0.07 14.96
C SER A 135 8.06 0.81 14.53
N ASP A 136 8.17 1.99 15.13
CA ASP A 136 9.26 2.95 14.95
C ASP A 136 10.66 2.44 15.35
N LYS A 137 10.73 1.35 16.11
CA LYS A 137 11.97 0.63 16.47
C LYS A 137 12.54 -0.19 15.31
N THR A 138 11.74 -0.47 14.28
CA THR A 138 12.16 -1.28 13.14
C THR A 138 12.78 -0.40 12.07
N SER A 139 14.02 -0.72 11.68
CA SER A 139 14.66 -0.13 10.51
C SER A 139 14.17 -0.81 9.24
N VAL A 140 13.66 -0.05 8.28
CA VAL A 140 13.14 -0.53 6.99
C VAL A 140 14.02 0.00 5.86
N SER A 141 14.88 -0.86 5.35
CA SER A 141 15.77 -0.61 4.20
C SER A 141 15.06 -0.82 2.87
N ASN A 142 14.12 -1.78 2.80
CA ASN A 142 13.26 -1.98 1.64
C ASN A 142 11.89 -2.56 2.04
N ILE A 143 10.92 -2.29 1.19
CA ILE A 143 9.60 -2.95 1.19
C ILE A 143 9.26 -3.39 -0.24
N SER A 144 8.78 -4.61 -0.40
CA SER A 144 8.25 -5.13 -1.68
C SER A 144 6.88 -5.73 -1.44
N ILE A 145 5.94 -5.46 -2.34
CA ILE A 145 4.57 -5.94 -2.27
C ILE A 145 4.28 -6.66 -3.58
N THR A 146 3.94 -7.94 -3.50
CA THR A 146 3.31 -8.70 -4.58
C THR A 146 1.82 -8.75 -4.31
N PHE A 147 1.03 -8.40 -5.32
CA PHE A 147 -0.42 -8.30 -5.21
C PHE A 147 -1.08 -8.75 -6.51
N THR A 148 -2.33 -9.19 -6.40
CA THR A 148 -3.14 -9.59 -7.54
C THR A 148 -4.32 -8.63 -7.71
N VAL A 149 -4.51 -8.17 -8.94
CA VAL A 149 -5.64 -7.35 -9.36
C VAL A 149 -6.70 -8.28 -9.96
N HIS A 150 -7.94 -8.16 -9.51
CA HIS A 150 -9.07 -9.00 -9.90
C HIS A 150 -10.11 -8.15 -10.64
N GLU A 151 -10.67 -8.72 -11.71
CA GLU A 151 -11.88 -8.17 -12.33
C GLU A 151 -13.07 -8.29 -11.36
N PRO A 152 -14.14 -7.47 -11.53
CA PRO A 152 -15.32 -7.48 -10.66
C PRO A 152 -16.11 -8.80 -10.71
#